data_AF-A0A349NCC5-F1
#
_entry.id   AF-A0A349NCC5-F1
#
_cell.length_a   1.000
_cell.length_b   1.000
_cell.length_c   1.000
_cell.angle_alpha   90.00
_cell.angle_beta   90.00
_cell.angle_gamma   90.00
#
_symmetry.space_group_name_H-M   'P 1'
#
loop_
_entity.id
_entity.type
_entity.pdbx_description
1 polymer ?
#
loop_
_entity_poly.entity_id
_entity_poly.type
_entity_poly.pdbx_seq_one_letter_code
_entity_poly.pdbx_strand_id
1 'polypeptide(L)'
;MVRIVKKFGGTSVGDVDRIRNVARLIKEDHDKGNQIVVVVSARSGVTNDLINRAKAINRNPSDREMDMLLVAGEQETIALTAMALQGLGVD
;
A
#
# COMPACT_ATOMS: atom_id res chain seq x y z
N MET A 1 -20.40 11.84 -11.08
CA MET A 1 -19.81 10.51 -10.87
C MET A 1 -18.69 10.30 -11.88
N VAL A 2 -17.45 10.16 -11.42
CA VAL A 2 -16.27 9.91 -12.27
C VAL A 2 -15.51 8.72 -11.68
N ARG A 3 -14.77 7.97 -12.52
CA ARG A 3 -13.87 6.91 -12.08
C ARG A 3 -12.44 7.45 -11.95
N ILE A 4 -11.86 7.31 -10.76
CA ILE A 4 -10.55 7.88 -10.40
C ILE A 4 -9.64 6.75 -9.93
N VAL A 5 -8.40 6.74 -10.43
CA VAL A 5 -7.33 5.89 -9.89
C VAL A 5 -6.40 6.76 -9.05
N LYS A 6 -6.21 6.43 -7.78
CA LYS A 6 -5.30 7.13 -6.87
C LYS A 6 -4.14 6.24 -6.49
N LYS A 7 -2.91 6.66 -6.81
CA LYS A 7 -1.69 5.96 -6.42
C LYS A 7 -0.98 6.69 -5.28
N PHE A 8 -0.65 5.96 -4.22
CA PHE A 8 0.12 6.45 -3.08
C PHE A 8 1.46 5.72 -3.00
N GLY A 9 2.56 6.48 -2.97
CA GLY A 9 3.91 5.90 -2.85
C GLY A 9 4.27 5.55 -1.41
N GLY A 10 5.37 4.82 -1.21
CA GLY A 10 5.77 4.33 0.12
C GLY A 10 5.95 5.43 1.18
N THR A 11 6.34 6.65 0.77
CA THR A 11 6.38 7.81 1.67
C THR A 11 4.98 8.23 2.13
N SER A 12 3.95 8.15 1.29
CA SER A 12 2.56 8.45 1.66
C SER A 12 1.93 7.42 2.60
N VAL A 13 2.53 6.24 2.75
CA VAL A 13 2.02 5.11 3.56
C VAL A 13 3.10 4.57 4.51
N GLY A 14 4.08 5.41 4.88
CA GLY A 14 5.25 4.97 5.65
C GLY A 14 4.93 4.45 7.05
N ASP A 15 3.87 4.96 7.66
CA ASP A 15 3.42 4.65 9.02
C ASP A 15 1.89 4.68 9.10
N VAL A 16 1.36 4.25 10.25
CA VAL A 16 -0.09 4.13 10.48
C VAL A 16 -0.81 5.48 10.36
N ASP A 17 -0.20 6.58 10.82
CA ASP A 17 -0.84 7.90 10.77
C ASP A 17 -0.93 8.43 9.35
N ARG A 18 0.09 8.16 8.53
CA ARG A 18 0.07 8.42 7.09
C ARG A 18 -0.97 7.59 6.37
N ILE A 19 -1.13 6.30 6.70
CA ILE A 19 -2.19 5.45 6.15
C ILE A 19 -3.58 5.99 6.51
N ARG A 20 -3.81 6.40 7.77
CA ARG A 20 -5.06 7.07 8.19
C ARG A 20 -5.30 8.36 7.42
N ASN A 21 -4.25 9.13 7.14
CA ASN A 21 -4.35 10.33 6.33
C ASN A 21 -4.75 10.02 4.88
N VAL A 22 -4.14 9.01 4.28
CA VAL A 22 -4.50 8.52 2.94
C VAL A 22 -5.96 8.06 2.89
N ALA A 23 -6.42 7.31 3.89
CA ALA A 23 -7.81 6.87 3.99
C ALA A 23 -8.80 8.04 4.05
N ARG A 24 -8.49 9.10 4.81
CA ARG A 24 -9.29 10.34 4.83
C ARG A 24 -9.39 11.00 3.46
N LEU A 25 -8.27 11.14 2.74
CA LEU A 25 -8.24 11.72 1.39
C LEU A 25 -9.03 10.89 0.36
N ILE A 26 -9.06 9.58 0.52
CA ILE A 26 -9.86 8.69 -0.33
C ILE A 26 -11.35 8.86 0.01
N LYS A 27 -11.70 8.88 1.30
CA LYS A 27 -13.07 9.08 1.77
C LYS A 27 -13.66 10.41 1.27
N GLU A 28 -12.88 11.49 1.30
CA GLU A 28 -13.33 12.80 0.81
C GLU A 28 -13.78 12.75 -0.65
N ASP A 29 -13.10 11.99 -1.51
CA ASP A 29 -13.52 11.86 -2.91
C ASP A 29 -14.61 10.81 -3.11
N HIS A 30 -14.66 9.79 -2.26
CA HIS A 30 -15.74 8.81 -2.23
C HIS A 30 -17.07 9.49 -1.87
N ASP A 31 -17.07 10.34 -0.85
CA ASP A 31 -18.24 11.07 -0.36
C ASP A 31 -18.79 12.09 -1.38
N LYS A 32 -17.97 12.47 -2.38
CA LYS A 32 -18.41 13.26 -3.56
C LYS A 32 -19.14 12.41 -4.62
N GLY A 33 -19.31 11.12 -4.40
CA GLY A 33 -19.95 10.18 -5.33
C GLY A 33 -19.05 9.72 -6.48
N ASN A 34 -17.72 9.72 -6.27
CA ASN A 34 -16.77 9.17 -7.24
C ASN A 34 -16.51 7.68 -6.99
N GLN A 35 -16.23 6.94 -8.06
CA GLN A 35 -15.74 5.57 -7.97
C GLN A 35 -14.21 5.58 -7.93
N ILE A 36 -13.61 5.01 -6.89
CA ILE A 36 -12.17 5.12 -6.64
C ILE A 36 -11.52 3.74 -6.67
N VAL A 37 -10.42 3.63 -7.43
CA VAL A 37 -9.47 2.52 -7.34
C VAL A 37 -8.22 3.04 -6.66
N VAL A 38 -7.75 2.34 -5.63
CA VAL A 38 -6.58 2.74 -4.85
C VAL A 38 -5.41 1.79 -5.14
N VAL A 39 -4.25 2.35 -5.42
CA VAL A 39 -2.99 1.61 -5.58
C VAL A 39 -2.00 2.13 -4.54
N VAL A 40 -1.46 1.24 -3.71
CA VAL A 40 -0.45 1.58 -2.69
C VAL A 40 0.82 0.78 -2.94
N SER A 41 1.97 1.40 -2.68
CA SER A 41 3.26 0.68 -2.61
C SER A 41 3.46 0.09 -1.20
N ALA A 42 4.49 -0.73 -1.03
CA ALA A 42 4.99 -1.07 0.30
C ALA A 42 5.34 0.19 1.11
N ARG A 43 5.27 0.10 2.44
CA ARG A 43 5.62 1.21 3.34
C ARG A 43 7.07 1.64 3.15
N SER A 44 7.37 2.91 3.42
CA SER A 44 8.71 3.49 3.26
C SER A 44 9.79 2.62 3.92
N GLY A 45 10.84 2.28 3.16
CA GLY A 45 11.95 1.44 3.63
C GLY A 45 11.71 -0.07 3.57
N VAL A 46 10.45 -0.54 3.54
CA VAL A 46 10.13 -1.97 3.61
C VAL A 46 10.65 -2.75 2.40
N THR A 47 10.48 -2.25 1.18
CA THR A 47 11.02 -2.90 -0.04
C THR A 47 12.53 -3.13 0.07
N ASN A 48 13.27 -2.12 0.54
CA ASN A 48 14.72 -2.23 0.69
C ASN A 48 15.10 -3.24 1.78
N ASP A 49 14.38 -3.25 2.91
CA ASP A 49 14.59 -4.25 3.97
C ASP A 49 14.37 -5.69 3.46
N LEU A 50 13.27 -5.92 2.73
CA LEU A 50 12.96 -7.22 2.12
C LEU A 50 14.05 -7.67 1.15
N ILE A 51 14.52 -6.79 0.27
CA ILE A 51 15.63 -7.07 -0.66
C ILE A 51 16.90 -7.42 0.11
N ASN A 52 17.23 -6.67 1.16
CA ASN A 52 18.43 -6.91 1.96
C ASN A 52 18.37 -8.27 2.66
N ARG A 53 17.22 -8.63 3.24
CA ARG A 53 16.99 -9.93 3.87
C ARG A 53 17.08 -11.08 2.88
N ALA A 54 16.48 -10.94 1.69
CA ALA A 54 16.57 -11.95 0.65
C ALA A 54 18.02 -12.17 0.20
N LYS A 55 18.78 -11.08 -0.03
CA LYS A 55 20.19 -11.13 -0.43
C LYS A 55 21.10 -11.70 0.67
N ALA A 56 20.74 -11.53 1.94
CA ALA A 56 21.45 -12.15 3.06
C ALA A 56 21.26 -13.68 3.09
N ILE A 57 20.12 -14.20 2.62
CA ILE A 57 19.83 -15.64 2.51
C ILE A 57 20.44 -16.24 1.25
N ASN A 58 20.22 -15.59 0.10
CA ASN A 58 20.75 -16.00 -1.20
C ASN A 58 21.20 -14.76 -1.96
N ARG A 59 22.49 -14.68 -2.32
CA ARG A 59 23.07 -13.55 -3.06
C ARG A 59 22.46 -13.35 -4.46
N ASN A 60 21.93 -14.41 -5.06
CA ASN A 60 21.25 -14.39 -6.34
C ASN A 60 19.89 -15.12 -6.23
N PRO A 61 18.93 -14.51 -5.53
CA PRO A 61 17.58 -15.08 -5.40
C PRO A 61 16.92 -15.11 -6.79
N SER A 62 16.05 -16.08 -7.03
CA SER A 62 15.30 -16.12 -8.28
C SER A 62 14.27 -14.99 -8.30
N ASP A 63 14.02 -14.44 -9.50
CA ASP A 63 13.06 -13.37 -9.70
C ASP A 63 11.66 -13.75 -9.19
N ARG A 64 11.24 -15.00 -9.39
CA ARG A 64 9.95 -15.52 -8.90
C ARG A 64 9.78 -15.36 -7.39
N GLU A 65 10.80 -15.73 -6.61
CA GLU A 65 10.72 -15.63 -5.14
C GLU A 65 10.89 -14.19 -4.66
N MET A 66 11.65 -13.39 -5.41
CA MET A 66 11.75 -11.96 -5.15
C MET A 66 10.40 -11.27 -5.31
N ASP A 67 9.71 -11.53 -6.42
CA ASP A 67 8.37 -10.97 -6.68
C ASP A 67 7.39 -11.38 -5.57
N MET A 68 7.39 -12.66 -5.18
CA MET A 68 6.56 -13.14 -4.08
C MET A 68 6.85 -12.39 -2.77
N LEU A 69 8.14 -12.16 -2.46
CA LEU A 69 8.54 -11.44 -1.25
C LEU A 69 8.14 -9.96 -1.29
N LEU A 70 8.34 -9.28 -2.42
CA LEU A 70 8.01 -7.86 -2.56
C LEU A 70 6.50 -7.63 -2.49
N VAL A 71 5.71 -8.50 -3.12
CA VAL A 71 4.24 -8.47 -3.05
C VAL A 71 3.75 -8.60 -1.61
N ALA A 72 4.42 -9.36 -0.74
CA ALA A 72 4.02 -9.46 0.67
C ALA A 72 4.04 -8.09 1.39
N GLY A 73 5.05 -7.25 1.11
CA GLY A 73 5.12 -5.90 1.66
C GLY A 73 4.04 -4.96 1.10
N GLU A 74 3.62 -5.16 -0.14
CA GLU A 74 2.51 -4.41 -0.76
C GLU A 74 1.16 -4.87 -0.24
N GLN A 75 0.97 -6.18 -0.07
CA GLN A 75 -0.24 -6.77 0.52
C GLN A 75 -0.48 -6.30 1.96
N GLU A 76 0.59 -6.18 2.76
CA GLU A 76 0.50 -5.58 4.09
C GLU A 76 -0.10 -4.18 4.04
N THR A 77 0.42 -3.30 3.16
CA THR A 77 -0.09 -1.94 3.03
C THR A 77 -1.53 -1.91 2.51
N ILE A 78 -1.89 -2.76 1.56
CA ILE A 78 -3.27 -2.85 1.03
C ILE A 78 -4.23 -3.22 2.16
N ALA A 79 -3.91 -4.24 2.94
CA ALA A 79 -4.75 -4.68 4.06
C ALA A 79 -4.93 -3.57 5.10
N LEU A 80 -3.84 -2.91 5.50
CA LEU A 80 -3.90 -1.79 6.46
C LEU A 80 -4.71 -0.60 5.93
N THR A 81 -4.58 -0.30 4.63
CA THR A 81 -5.34 0.79 3.98
C THR A 81 -6.82 0.46 3.93
N ALA A 82 -7.19 -0.79 3.60
CA ALA A 82 -8.57 -1.25 3.62
C ALA A 82 -9.18 -1.18 5.03
N MET A 83 -8.46 -1.66 6.05
CA MET A 83 -8.91 -1.55 7.45
C MET A 83 -9.11 -0.10 7.88
N ALA A 84 -8.23 0.81 7.44
CA ALA A 84 -8.35 2.24 7.73
C ALA A 84 -9.58 2.87 7.05
N LEU A 85 -9.90 2.47 5.82
CA LEU A 85 -11.13 2.89 5.12
C LEU A 85 -12.39 2.37 5.79
N GLN A 86 -12.40 1.09 6.17
CA GLN A 86 -13.49 0.46 6.91
C GLN A 86 -13.74 1.16 8.24
N GLY A 87 -12.68 1.53 8.95
CA GLY A 87 -12.76 2.34 10.17
C GLY A 87 -13.38 3.74 9.97
N LEU A 88 -13.44 4.24 8.73
CA LEU A 88 -14.09 5.49 8.35
C LEU A 88 -15.47 5.28 7.70
N GLY A 89 -15.99 4.04 7.70
CA GLY A 89 -17.28 3.69 7.11
C GLY A 89 -17.27 3.65 5.58
N VAL A 90 -16.11 3.37 4.96
CA VAL A 90 -15.96 3.15 3.53
C VAL A 90 -15.60 1.68 3.30
N ASP A 91 -16.40 0.97 2.49
CA ASP A 91 -16.21 -0.44 2.13
C ASP A 91 -15.79 -0.59 0.66
#